data_AF-A0A942WIM5-F1
#
_entry.id   AF-A0A942WIM5-F1
#
_cell.length_a   1.000
_cell.length_b   1.000
_cell.length_c   1.000
_cell.angle_alpha   90.00
_cell.angle_beta   90.00
_cell.angle_gamma   90.00
#
_symmetry.space_group_name_H-M   'P 1'
#
loop_
_entity.id
_entity.type
_entity.pdbx_description
1 polymer ?
#
loop_
_entity_poly.entity_id
_entity_poly.type
_entity_poly.pdbx_seq_one_letter_code
_entity_poly.pdbx_strand_id
1 'polypeptide(L)'
;MKCEIIQDLIPTYCEGVCSEETKILVEAHIQECAACRQEIEAYQEIETMDLPTIDEKKPFKKIIKGYQKKLFLICLAFLMIFLLFGTRITSELMKLRFLSYVTRHYAQYDLEMTSFSYDDPQVRGFGIDNGYYTASFQSKNKQEKDIAFQVYTDGFIFSIKDTYEHQINQKWNTCDRLVNVYGEDIKKALLQQEKFTLLDASASLACTDGYFDKNLAKHLKVNQPYNKTIDTFLPIRITLTIHATDNDITNIQEYTKSIVDTLYQLGFSPLRLSLRLETAKQSYQIDNIDCTKDIYAQKLVLE
;
A
#
# COMPACT_ATOMS: atom_id res chain seq x y z
N MET A 1 -15.54 -18.45 -83.91
CA MET A 1 -14.95 -17.98 -82.63
C MET A 1 -14.06 -19.08 -82.07
N LYS A 2 -12.96 -18.77 -81.38
CA LYS A 2 -12.05 -19.79 -80.84
C LYS A 2 -12.60 -20.36 -79.53
N CYS A 3 -12.60 -21.69 -79.38
CA CYS A 3 -13.09 -22.36 -78.18
C CYS A 3 -12.38 -21.89 -76.91
N GLU A 4 -11.06 -21.73 -76.92
CA GLU A 4 -10.26 -21.25 -75.77
C GLU A 4 -10.85 -19.99 -75.11
N ILE A 5 -11.28 -19.02 -75.92
CA ILE A 5 -11.88 -17.77 -75.42
C ILE A 5 -13.24 -18.03 -74.75
N ILE A 6 -14.02 -18.96 -75.29
CA ILE A 6 -15.32 -19.34 -74.72
C ILE A 6 -15.12 -20.07 -73.40
N GLN A 7 -14.13 -20.97 -73.33
CA GLN A 7 -13.80 -21.74 -72.12
C GLN A 7 -13.40 -20.83 -70.97
N ASP A 8 -12.58 -19.80 -71.23
CA ASP A 8 -12.20 -18.79 -70.24
C ASP A 8 -13.40 -18.00 -69.69
N LEU A 9 -14.48 -17.88 -70.49
CA LEU A 9 -15.68 -17.15 -70.11
C LEU A 9 -16.72 -18.03 -69.38
N ILE A 10 -16.62 -19.36 -69.45
CA ILE A 10 -17.58 -20.30 -68.84
C ILE A 10 -17.84 -19.99 -67.36
N PRO A 11 -16.84 -19.78 -66.48
CA PRO A 11 -17.08 -19.49 -65.07
C PRO A 11 -18.00 -18.29 -64.87
N THR A 12 -17.66 -17.17 -65.49
CA THR A 12 -18.40 -15.90 -65.37
C THR A 12 -19.76 -15.92 -66.05
N TYR A 13 -19.92 -16.76 -67.08
CA TYR A 13 -21.19 -16.99 -67.76
C TYR A 13 -22.14 -17.83 -66.87
N CYS A 14 -21.64 -18.90 -66.26
CA CYS A 14 -22.41 -19.75 -65.34
C CYS A 14 -22.83 -19.00 -64.07
N GLU A 15 -21.96 -18.14 -63.54
CA GLU A 15 -22.24 -17.26 -62.39
C GLU A 15 -23.19 -16.09 -62.71
N GLY A 16 -23.52 -15.86 -63.99
CA GLY A 16 -24.47 -14.83 -64.43
C GLY A 16 -23.95 -13.39 -64.27
N VAL A 17 -22.63 -13.20 -64.15
CA VAL A 17 -21.99 -11.90 -63.92
C VAL A 17 -21.34 -11.31 -65.19
N CYS A 18 -21.44 -11.99 -66.33
CA CYS A 18 -20.95 -11.48 -67.60
C CYS A 18 -21.88 -10.41 -68.21
N SER A 19 -21.34 -9.56 -69.09
CA SER A 19 -22.14 -8.56 -69.83
C SER A 19 -23.09 -9.22 -70.85
N GLU A 20 -24.15 -8.51 -71.25
CA GLU A 20 -25.13 -9.03 -72.23
C GLU A 20 -24.49 -9.35 -73.59
N GLU A 21 -23.51 -8.55 -74.03
CA GLU A 21 -22.75 -8.81 -75.26
C GLU A 21 -21.94 -10.11 -75.15
N THR A 22 -21.30 -10.35 -73.99
CA THR A 22 -20.57 -11.60 -73.71
C THR A 22 -21.51 -12.80 -73.69
N LYS A 23 -22.71 -12.64 -73.14
CA LYS A 23 -23.72 -13.69 -73.07
C LYS A 23 -24.18 -14.14 -74.45
N ILE A 24 -24.54 -13.19 -75.31
CA ILE A 24 -24.95 -13.46 -76.71
C ILE A 24 -23.82 -14.17 -77.48
N LEU A 25 -22.57 -13.76 -77.26
CA LEU A 25 -21.39 -14.38 -77.89
C LEU A 25 -21.21 -15.85 -77.47
N VAL A 26 -21.37 -16.16 -76.18
CA VAL A 26 -21.28 -17.54 -75.67
C VAL A 26 -22.45 -18.37 -76.19
N GLU A 27 -23.68 -17.86 -76.12
CA GLU A 27 -24.89 -18.55 -76.59
C GLU A 27 -24.84 -18.88 -78.09
N ALA A 28 -24.36 -17.95 -78.92
CA ALA A 28 -24.19 -18.18 -80.35
C ALA A 28 -23.14 -19.28 -80.63
N HIS A 29 -22.05 -19.33 -79.85
CA HIS A 29 -21.01 -20.33 -80.05
C HIS A 29 -21.45 -21.75 -79.67
N ILE A 30 -22.12 -21.90 -78.53
CA ILE A 30 -22.52 -23.23 -78.04
C ILE A 30 -23.63 -23.86 -78.87
N GLN A 31 -24.37 -23.08 -79.67
CA GLN A 31 -25.30 -23.63 -80.66
C GLN A 31 -24.57 -24.49 -81.71
N GLU A 32 -23.36 -24.10 -82.10
CA GLU A 32 -22.57 -24.76 -83.15
C GLU A 32 -21.43 -25.65 -82.62
N CYS A 33 -21.04 -25.52 -81.34
CA CYS A 33 -19.94 -26.26 -80.75
C CYS A 33 -20.37 -27.16 -79.58
N ALA A 34 -20.38 -28.47 -79.80
CA ALA A 34 -20.74 -29.47 -78.79
C ALA A 34 -19.73 -29.55 -77.62
N ALA A 35 -18.44 -29.32 -77.88
CA ALA A 35 -17.39 -29.40 -76.87
C ALA A 35 -17.56 -28.32 -75.78
N CYS A 36 -17.78 -27.07 -76.17
CA CYS A 36 -18.02 -25.98 -75.22
C CYS A 36 -19.35 -26.13 -74.48
N ARG A 37 -20.36 -26.76 -75.10
CA ARG A 37 -21.63 -27.06 -74.43
C ARG A 37 -21.44 -28.06 -73.29
N GLN A 38 -20.66 -29.11 -73.54
CA GLN A 38 -20.36 -30.14 -72.54
C GLN A 38 -19.55 -29.58 -71.36
N GLU A 39 -18.67 -28.60 -71.59
CA GLU A 39 -17.93 -27.95 -70.51
C GLU A 39 -18.79 -27.04 -69.64
N ILE A 40 -19.79 -26.36 -70.20
CA ILE A 40 -20.77 -25.60 -69.41
C ILE A 40 -21.57 -26.54 -68.51
N GLU A 41 -22.04 -27.67 -69.06
CA GLU A 41 -22.77 -28.69 -68.28
C GLU A 41 -21.88 -29.26 -67.16
N ALA A 42 -20.62 -29.58 -67.45
CA ALA A 42 -19.67 -30.06 -66.45
C ALA A 42 -19.40 -29.02 -65.34
N TYR A 43 -19.31 -27.73 -65.70
CA TYR A 43 -19.11 -26.66 -64.73
C TYR A 43 -20.32 -26.50 -63.79
N GLN A 44 -21.54 -26.58 -64.34
CA GLN A 44 -22.78 -26.52 -63.54
C GLN A 44 -22.97 -27.76 -62.64
N GLU A 45 -22.52 -28.93 -63.08
CA GLU A 45 -22.49 -30.14 -62.23
C GLU A 45 -21.49 -30.01 -61.06
N ILE A 46 -20.37 -29.32 -61.25
CA ILE A 46 -19.39 -29.06 -60.17
C ILE A 46 -19.94 -28.06 -59.15
N GLU A 47 -20.65 -27.01 -59.59
CA GLU A 47 -21.22 -26.00 -58.69
C GLU A 47 -22.38 -26.55 -57.83
N THR A 48 -23.05 -27.60 -58.31
CA THR A 48 -24.10 -28.31 -57.55
C THR A 48 -23.57 -29.39 -56.60
N MET A 49 -22.27 -29.69 -56.63
CA MET A 49 -21.64 -30.49 -55.58
C MET A 49 -21.46 -29.63 -54.32
N ASP A 50 -22.30 -29.86 -53.31
CA ASP A 50 -22.15 -29.34 -51.96
C ASP A 50 -20.74 -29.67 -51.40
N LEU A 51 -19.78 -28.77 -51.59
CA LEU A 51 -18.49 -28.82 -50.91
C LEU A 51 -18.75 -28.56 -49.42
N PRO A 52 -18.33 -29.46 -48.51
CA PRO A 52 -18.50 -29.22 -47.09
C PRO A 52 -17.71 -27.98 -46.70
N THR A 53 -18.41 -26.95 -46.22
CA THR A 53 -17.78 -25.75 -45.66
C THR A 53 -16.88 -26.17 -44.51
N ILE A 54 -15.56 -26.11 -44.72
CA ILE A 54 -14.59 -26.34 -43.64
C ILE A 54 -14.75 -25.17 -42.67
N ASP A 55 -15.42 -25.42 -41.54
CA ASP A 55 -15.60 -24.45 -40.46
C ASP A 55 -14.28 -24.30 -39.67
N GLU A 56 -13.29 -23.65 -40.31
CA GLU A 56 -11.91 -23.49 -39.83
C GLU A 56 -11.79 -22.76 -38.47
N LYS A 57 -12.86 -22.12 -37.98
CA LYS A 57 -12.83 -21.32 -36.74
C LYS A 57 -13.18 -22.11 -35.46
N LYS A 58 -13.76 -23.31 -35.57
CA LYS A 58 -14.12 -24.14 -34.41
C LYS A 58 -12.93 -24.78 -33.66
N PRO A 59 -11.87 -25.31 -34.31
CA PRO A 59 -10.77 -25.95 -33.59
C PRO A 59 -9.93 -24.94 -32.79
N PHE A 60 -9.69 -23.75 -33.32
CA PHE A 60 -8.88 -22.72 -32.65
C PHE A 60 -9.54 -22.15 -31.38
N LYS A 61 -10.86 -21.92 -31.38
CA LYS A 61 -11.58 -21.42 -30.18
C LYS A 61 -11.53 -22.42 -29.02
N LYS A 62 -11.55 -23.74 -29.28
CA LYS A 62 -11.43 -24.77 -28.22
C LYS A 62 -10.03 -24.80 -27.62
N ILE A 63 -8.99 -24.67 -28.45
CA ILE A 63 -7.58 -24.63 -28.03
C ILE A 63 -7.29 -23.37 -27.19
N ILE A 64 -7.75 -22.19 -27.66
CA ILE A 64 -7.59 -20.92 -26.94
C ILE A 64 -8.32 -20.95 -25.58
N LYS A 65 -9.56 -21.46 -25.53
CA LYS A 65 -10.30 -21.61 -24.26
C LYS A 65 -9.61 -22.58 -23.30
N GLY A 66 -9.00 -23.65 -23.81
CA GLY A 66 -8.19 -24.57 -23.00
C GLY A 66 -6.96 -23.90 -22.39
N TYR A 67 -6.26 -23.08 -23.18
CA TYR A 67 -5.09 -22.32 -22.72
C TYR A 67 -5.47 -21.21 -21.73
N GLN A 68 -6.58 -20.49 -21.97
CA GLN A 68 -7.12 -19.50 -21.05
C GLN A 68 -7.51 -20.12 -19.69
N LYS A 69 -8.13 -21.31 -19.69
CA LYS A 69 -8.41 -22.05 -18.44
C LYS A 69 -7.14 -22.45 -17.70
N LYS A 70 -6.11 -22.94 -18.41
CA LYS A 70 -4.81 -23.28 -17.80
C LYS A 70 -4.12 -22.04 -17.23
N LEU A 71 -4.10 -20.93 -17.96
CA LEU A 71 -3.53 -19.67 -17.48
C LEU A 71 -4.29 -19.13 -16.27
N PHE A 72 -5.62 -19.19 -16.30
CA PHE A 72 -6.46 -18.82 -15.15
C PHE A 72 -6.15 -19.68 -13.92
N LEU A 73 -6.02 -21.00 -14.08
CA LEU A 73 -5.64 -21.90 -12.99
C LEU A 73 -4.23 -21.61 -12.44
N ILE A 74 -3.28 -21.27 -13.30
CA ILE A 74 -1.93 -20.87 -12.89
C ILE A 74 -1.98 -19.55 -12.11
N CYS A 75 -2.68 -18.53 -12.61
CA CYS A 75 -2.86 -17.26 -11.88
C CYS A 75 -3.57 -17.47 -10.54
N LEU A 76 -4.58 -18.33 -10.49
CA LEU A 76 -5.28 -18.69 -9.26
C LEU A 76 -4.33 -19.38 -8.28
N ALA A 77 -3.47 -20.29 -8.75
CA ALA A 77 -2.47 -20.95 -7.93
C ALA A 77 -1.44 -19.93 -7.39
N PHE A 78 -0.96 -19.00 -8.21
CA PHE A 78 -0.07 -17.93 -7.75
C PHE A 78 -0.73 -17.00 -6.74
N LEU A 79 -2.01 -16.64 -6.95
CA LEU A 79 -2.79 -15.85 -6.00
C LEU A 79 -2.93 -16.59 -4.66
N MET A 80 -3.25 -17.89 -4.70
CA MET A 80 -3.34 -18.73 -3.51
C MET A 80 -2.00 -18.82 -2.78
N ILE A 81 -0.89 -19.00 -3.49
CA ILE A 81 0.45 -18.99 -2.90
C ILE A 81 0.74 -17.61 -2.28
N PHE A 82 0.40 -16.52 -2.95
CA PHE A 82 0.61 -15.17 -2.41
C PHE A 82 -0.24 -14.93 -1.15
N LEU A 83 -1.48 -15.38 -1.10
CA LEU A 83 -2.34 -15.25 0.08
C LEU A 83 -1.86 -16.11 1.26
N LEU A 84 -1.37 -17.32 0.98
CA LEU A 84 -0.89 -18.26 2.01
C LEU A 84 0.51 -17.92 2.54
N PHE A 85 1.40 -17.44 1.66
CA PHE A 85 2.82 -17.25 1.97
C PHE A 85 3.26 -15.80 1.97
N GLY A 86 2.57 -14.88 1.31
CA GLY A 86 2.97 -13.47 1.22
C GLY A 86 3.11 -12.82 2.59
N THR A 87 2.14 -13.05 3.48
CA THR A 87 2.15 -12.55 4.86
C THR A 87 3.26 -13.18 5.72
N ARG A 88 3.62 -14.44 5.46
CA ARG A 88 4.75 -15.10 6.14
C ARG A 88 6.10 -14.60 5.63
N ILE A 89 6.22 -14.39 4.32
CA ILE A 89 7.44 -13.85 3.70
C ILE A 89 7.72 -12.45 4.22
N THR A 90 6.70 -11.59 4.33
CA THR A 90 6.87 -10.24 4.90
C THR A 90 7.29 -10.29 6.36
N SER A 91 6.65 -11.14 7.17
CA SER A 91 6.99 -11.34 8.58
C SER A 91 8.43 -11.83 8.77
N GLU A 92 8.88 -12.85 8.02
CA GLU A 92 10.25 -13.36 8.09
C GLU A 92 11.29 -12.35 7.58
N LEU A 93 10.97 -11.61 6.52
CA LEU A 93 11.83 -10.52 6.05
C LEU A 93 12.00 -9.44 7.13
N MET A 94 10.92 -9.12 7.85
CA MET A 94 10.98 -8.18 8.98
C MET A 94 11.86 -8.73 10.10
N LYS A 95 11.72 -10.00 10.52
CA LYS A 95 12.62 -10.63 11.51
C LYS A 95 14.10 -10.48 11.15
N LEU A 96 14.46 -10.77 9.90
CA LEU A 96 15.84 -10.66 9.44
C LEU A 96 16.36 -9.22 9.51
N ARG A 97 15.50 -8.23 9.21
CA ARG A 97 15.85 -6.81 9.35
C ARG A 97 16.11 -6.43 10.80
N PHE A 98 15.26 -6.88 11.74
CA PHE A 98 15.48 -6.68 13.18
C PHE A 98 16.83 -7.25 13.62
N LEU A 99 17.11 -8.50 13.25
CA LEU A 99 18.35 -9.17 13.63
C LEU A 99 19.58 -8.45 13.07
N SER A 100 19.53 -8.02 11.81
CA SER A 100 20.59 -7.26 11.16
C SER A 100 20.85 -5.92 11.87
N TYR A 101 19.80 -5.19 12.22
CA TYR A 101 19.90 -3.91 12.94
C TYR A 101 20.55 -4.08 14.32
N VAL A 102 20.04 -5.02 15.12
CA VAL A 102 20.55 -5.27 16.48
C VAL A 102 22.00 -5.74 16.43
N THR A 103 22.33 -6.67 15.54
CA THR A 103 23.71 -7.16 15.37
C THR A 103 24.66 -6.03 14.94
N ARG A 104 24.20 -5.08 14.13
CA ARG A 104 25.03 -3.96 13.65
C ARG A 104 25.26 -2.88 14.71
N HIS A 105 24.23 -2.55 15.50
CA HIS A 105 24.24 -1.38 16.38
C HIS A 105 24.43 -1.73 17.87
N TYR A 106 24.12 -2.96 18.25
CA TYR A 106 24.14 -3.47 19.64
C TYR A 106 25.01 -4.72 19.78
N ALA A 107 25.96 -4.95 18.85
CA ALA A 107 26.86 -6.10 18.84
C ALA A 107 27.53 -6.38 20.20
N GLN A 108 27.84 -5.30 20.94
CA GLN A 108 28.54 -5.35 22.23
C GLN A 108 27.75 -6.04 23.35
N TYR A 109 26.42 -6.20 23.20
CA TYR A 109 25.54 -6.77 24.23
C TYR A 109 25.22 -8.27 24.01
N ASP A 110 25.75 -8.89 22.94
CA ASP A 110 25.53 -10.29 22.55
C ASP A 110 24.07 -10.75 22.70
N LEU A 111 23.19 -10.08 21.96
CA LEU A 111 21.73 -10.24 22.07
C LEU A 111 21.21 -11.35 21.15
N GLU A 112 20.24 -12.11 21.64
CA GLU A 112 19.44 -13.08 20.88
C GLU A 112 17.97 -12.69 20.88
N MET A 113 17.27 -12.88 19.76
CA MET A 113 15.84 -12.60 19.67
C MET A 113 15.05 -13.70 20.39
N THR A 114 14.26 -13.33 21.40
CA THR A 114 13.45 -14.25 22.22
C THR A 114 11.99 -14.29 21.80
N SER A 115 11.47 -13.20 21.22
CA SER A 115 10.10 -13.16 20.70
C SER A 115 9.99 -12.27 19.48
N PHE A 116 9.02 -12.58 18.62
CA PHE A 116 8.63 -11.76 17.48
C PHE A 116 7.14 -11.92 17.20
N SER A 117 6.39 -10.83 17.25
CA SER A 117 4.94 -10.80 17.02
C SER A 117 4.57 -9.66 16.08
N TYR A 118 3.38 -9.79 15.47
CA TYR A 118 2.68 -8.71 14.79
C TYR A 118 1.41 -8.43 15.57
N ASP A 119 1.23 -7.18 15.98
CA ASP A 119 0.09 -6.69 16.72
C ASP A 119 -0.82 -5.91 15.75
N ASP A 120 -2.06 -6.39 15.58
CA ASP A 120 -3.08 -5.80 14.70
C ASP A 120 -3.78 -4.61 15.40
N PRO A 121 -3.95 -3.46 14.73
CA PRO A 121 -4.45 -2.24 15.37
C PRO A 121 -5.92 -2.31 15.82
N GLN A 122 -6.65 -3.39 15.53
CA GLN A 122 -8.02 -3.57 16.05
C GLN A 122 -8.08 -3.81 17.57
N VAL A 123 -6.95 -3.91 18.28
CA VAL A 123 -6.91 -4.04 19.74
C VAL A 123 -6.04 -2.94 20.37
N ARG A 124 -6.73 -1.89 20.85
CA ARG A 124 -6.32 -0.92 21.89
C ARG A 124 -5.27 0.13 21.50
N GLY A 125 -5.80 1.30 21.12
CA GLY A 125 -5.46 2.63 21.64
C GLY A 125 -3.97 2.98 21.74
N PHE A 126 -3.46 3.70 20.75
CA PHE A 126 -2.35 4.68 20.86
C PHE A 126 -2.23 5.56 19.58
N GLY A 127 -3.31 5.76 18.80
CA GLY A 127 -3.30 6.67 17.64
C GLY A 127 -2.36 6.24 16.50
N ILE A 128 -2.18 4.92 16.33
CA ILE A 128 -1.40 4.36 15.23
C ILE A 128 -2.37 3.53 14.39
N ASP A 129 -2.73 4.07 13.23
CA ASP A 129 -3.74 3.50 12.34
C ASP A 129 -3.29 2.19 11.67
N ASN A 130 -2.03 1.77 11.89
CA ASN A 130 -1.41 0.60 11.27
C ASN A 130 -0.89 -0.39 12.31
N GLY A 131 -0.81 -1.67 11.95
CA GLY A 131 -0.22 -2.70 12.84
C GLY A 131 1.25 -2.47 13.13
N TYR A 132 1.81 -3.22 14.06
CA TYR A 132 3.22 -3.10 14.41
C TYR A 132 3.85 -4.45 14.69
N TYR A 133 5.14 -4.56 14.39
CA TYR A 133 5.94 -5.73 14.74
C TYR A 133 6.68 -5.46 16.05
N THR A 134 6.57 -6.38 17.00
CA THR A 134 7.32 -6.35 18.25
C THR A 134 8.35 -7.47 18.23
N ALA A 135 9.61 -7.16 18.52
CA ALA A 135 10.69 -8.13 18.62
C ALA A 135 11.42 -7.97 19.96
N SER A 136 11.40 -8.99 20.81
CA SER A 136 12.16 -8.97 22.07
C SER A 136 13.50 -9.67 21.91
N PHE A 137 14.53 -9.14 22.58
CA PHE A 137 15.87 -9.68 22.59
C PHE A 137 16.37 -9.84 24.03
N GLN A 138 17.32 -10.73 24.27
CA GLN A 138 17.93 -10.97 25.57
C GLN A 138 19.43 -11.16 25.40
N SER A 139 20.24 -10.67 26.35
CA SER A 139 21.68 -10.96 26.33
C SER A 139 21.92 -12.42 26.70
N LYS A 140 22.72 -13.12 25.89
CA LYS A 140 23.11 -14.52 26.17
C LYS A 140 23.85 -14.69 27.49
N ASN A 141 24.52 -13.63 27.94
CA ASN A 141 25.34 -13.66 29.15
C ASN A 141 24.51 -13.52 30.44
N LYS A 142 23.18 -13.34 30.37
CA LYS A 142 22.21 -13.23 31.49
C LYS A 142 22.54 -12.21 32.59
N GLN A 143 23.65 -11.49 32.49
CA GLN A 143 24.08 -10.41 33.38
C GLN A 143 23.56 -9.05 32.92
N GLU A 144 23.29 -8.90 31.62
CA GLU A 144 22.66 -7.75 30.99
C GLU A 144 21.28 -8.17 30.46
N LYS A 145 20.30 -7.27 30.55
CA LYS A 145 18.88 -7.63 30.56
C LYS A 145 18.23 -7.68 29.20
N ASP A 146 17.01 -8.21 29.20
CA ASP A 146 16.10 -8.29 28.07
C ASP A 146 15.90 -6.91 27.46
N ILE A 147 16.19 -6.75 26.17
CA ILE A 147 15.96 -5.54 25.39
C ILE A 147 14.84 -5.83 24.41
N ALA A 148 13.69 -5.18 24.55
CA ALA A 148 12.61 -5.29 23.57
C ALA A 148 12.59 -4.11 22.59
N PHE A 149 12.38 -4.43 21.31
CA PHE A 149 12.30 -3.50 20.18
C PHE A 149 10.88 -3.56 19.61
N GLN A 150 10.22 -2.42 19.48
CA GLN A 150 8.90 -2.27 18.84
C GLN A 150 9.04 -1.45 17.57
N VAL A 151 8.45 -1.93 16.47
CA VAL A 151 8.49 -1.27 15.15
C VAL A 151 7.10 -1.14 14.55
N TYR A 152 6.68 0.09 14.32
CA TYR A 152 5.39 0.42 13.73
C TYR A 152 5.45 0.35 12.19
N THR A 153 4.39 -0.18 11.56
CA THR A 153 4.42 -0.49 10.12
C THR A 153 4.20 0.70 9.19
N ASP A 154 3.74 1.84 9.69
CA ASP A 154 3.88 3.11 8.97
C ASP A 154 5.17 3.80 9.37
N GLY A 155 6.15 3.81 8.47
CA GLY A 155 7.40 4.54 8.69
C GLY A 155 8.15 4.13 9.95
N PHE A 156 8.67 2.90 10.00
CA PHE A 156 9.83 2.44 10.80
C PHE A 156 10.10 3.14 12.14
N ILE A 157 9.11 3.41 12.99
CA ILE A 157 9.42 3.91 14.34
C ILE A 157 10.11 2.79 15.12
N PHE A 158 11.41 2.92 15.38
CA PHE A 158 12.08 2.13 16.41
C PHE A 158 11.74 2.76 17.77
N SER A 159 10.70 2.28 18.42
CA SER A 159 10.62 2.44 19.88
C SER A 159 11.33 1.24 20.45
N ILE A 160 12.51 1.44 21.04
CA ILE A 160 13.07 0.42 21.91
C ILE A 160 12.25 0.52 23.18
N LYS A 161 11.05 -0.08 23.19
CA LYS A 161 10.30 -0.25 24.43
C LYS A 161 11.03 -1.33 25.20
N ASP A 162 12.13 -0.92 25.81
CA ASP A 162 12.85 -1.66 26.83
C ASP A 162 11.83 -1.84 27.94
N THR A 163 11.15 -2.98 27.92
CA THR A 163 10.14 -3.30 28.91
C THR A 163 10.90 -3.50 30.22
N TYR A 164 11.07 -2.42 30.96
CA TYR A 164 10.68 -2.24 32.35
C TYR A 164 11.55 -1.16 33.01
N GLU A 165 10.85 -0.30 33.75
CA GLU A 165 11.23 0.89 34.55
C GLU A 165 12.52 0.83 35.37
N HIS A 166 13.07 -0.34 35.56
CA HIS A 166 14.34 -0.55 36.18
C HIS A 166 14.95 -1.65 35.38
N GLN A 167 16.11 -1.44 34.74
CA GLN A 167 17.27 -2.27 35.09
C GLN A 167 18.52 -2.26 34.16
N ILE A 168 18.67 -1.43 33.12
CA ILE A 168 20.03 -1.08 32.66
C ILE A 168 20.55 0.05 33.57
N ASN A 169 21.01 -0.29 34.78
CA ASN A 169 21.56 0.67 35.74
C ASN A 169 20.68 1.92 36.02
N GLN A 170 19.34 1.78 35.99
CA GLN A 170 18.36 2.88 36.10
C GLN A 170 18.39 3.90 34.94
N LYS A 171 18.87 3.50 33.75
CA LYS A 171 19.03 4.39 32.60
C LYS A 171 18.10 3.96 31.46
N TRP A 172 17.13 4.82 31.18
CA TRP A 172 16.27 4.76 29.99
C TRP A 172 17.13 4.81 28.72
N ASN A 173 16.66 4.22 27.62
CA ASN A 173 17.29 4.48 26.33
C ASN A 173 17.21 5.99 26.01
N THR A 174 18.17 6.48 25.23
CA THR A 174 18.28 7.92 24.97
C THR A 174 17.06 8.48 24.26
N CYS A 175 16.45 7.77 23.31
CA CYS A 175 15.28 8.29 22.58
C CYS A 175 14.09 8.48 23.51
N ASP A 176 13.71 7.43 24.24
CA ASP A 176 12.53 7.45 25.10
C ASP A 176 12.76 8.36 26.29
N ARG A 177 13.99 8.44 26.82
CA ARG A 177 14.33 9.47 27.80
C ARG A 177 14.13 10.87 27.24
N LEU A 178 14.63 11.14 26.03
CA LEU A 178 14.52 12.44 25.40
C LEU A 178 13.05 12.81 25.14
N VAL A 179 12.28 11.89 24.57
CA VAL A 179 10.86 12.04 24.27
C VAL A 179 10.03 12.18 25.56
N ASN A 180 10.32 11.39 26.59
CA ASN A 180 9.64 11.49 27.88
C ASN A 180 9.93 12.83 28.56
N VAL A 181 11.20 13.25 28.60
CA VAL A 181 11.56 14.59 29.14
C VAL A 181 10.90 15.70 28.33
N TYR A 182 10.85 15.58 27.01
CA TYR A 182 10.15 16.53 26.14
C TYR A 182 8.64 16.57 26.43
N GLY A 183 7.99 15.42 26.61
CA GLY A 183 6.59 15.32 27.00
C GLY A 183 6.31 15.95 28.37
N GLU A 184 7.16 15.69 29.36
CA GLU A 184 7.09 16.30 30.69
C GLU A 184 7.29 17.82 30.65
N ASP A 185 8.21 18.32 29.82
CA ASP A 185 8.43 19.75 29.60
C ASP A 185 7.19 20.42 29.00
N ILE A 186 6.56 19.78 27.98
CA ILE A 186 5.30 20.26 27.39
C ILE A 186 4.20 20.31 28.43
N LYS A 187 4.03 19.21 29.18
CA LYS A 187 3.00 19.11 30.22
C LYS A 187 3.13 20.24 31.23
N LYS A 188 4.35 20.49 31.74
CA LYS A 188 4.61 21.59 32.68
C LYS A 188 4.34 22.96 32.07
N ALA A 189 4.74 23.18 30.82
CA ALA A 189 4.55 24.46 30.15
C ALA A 189 3.07 24.76 29.84
N LEU A 190 2.32 23.75 29.41
CA LEU A 190 0.88 23.87 29.12
C LEU A 190 0.03 23.97 30.38
N LEU A 191 0.38 23.29 31.47
CA LEU A 191 -0.31 23.44 32.77
C LEU A 191 -0.23 24.88 33.32
N GLN A 192 0.75 25.68 32.87
CA GLN A 192 0.88 27.09 33.24
C GLN A 192 0.04 28.02 32.35
N GLN A 193 -0.61 27.51 31.30
CA GLN A 193 -1.46 28.31 30.43
C GLN A 193 -2.90 28.32 30.94
N GLU A 194 -3.44 29.50 31.21
CA GLU A 194 -4.87 29.65 31.57
C GLU A 194 -5.81 29.42 30.37
N LYS A 195 -5.25 29.44 29.16
CA LYS A 195 -6.01 29.34 27.89
C LYS A 195 -6.61 27.95 27.66
N PHE A 196 -6.01 26.90 28.23
CA PHE A 196 -6.43 25.52 28.02
C PHE A 196 -6.48 24.76 29.33
N THR A 197 -7.52 23.96 29.51
CA THR A 197 -7.60 23.02 30.64
C THR A 197 -6.97 21.69 30.22
N LEU A 198 -5.65 21.59 30.40
CA LEU A 198 -4.90 20.38 30.07
C LEU A 198 -5.22 19.25 31.07
N LEU A 199 -5.57 18.07 30.56
CA LEU A 199 -5.74 16.85 31.34
C LEU A 199 -4.48 15.99 31.28
N ASP A 200 -3.91 15.82 30.08
CA ASP A 200 -2.67 15.08 29.89
C ASP A 200 -1.91 15.55 28.64
N ALA A 201 -0.60 15.33 28.65
CA ALA A 201 0.26 15.58 27.51
C ALA A 201 1.34 14.51 27.44
N SER A 202 1.59 14.02 26.23
CA SER A 202 2.69 13.09 25.95
C SER A 202 3.33 13.41 24.62
N ALA A 203 4.54 12.88 24.41
CA ALA A 203 5.25 12.97 23.16
C ALA A 203 5.62 11.58 22.66
N SER A 204 5.71 11.45 21.35
CA SER A 204 6.17 10.25 20.64
C SER A 204 6.91 10.67 19.38
N LEU A 205 7.56 9.73 18.70
CA LEU A 205 8.12 10.02 17.38
C LEU A 205 6.97 10.10 16.35
N ALA A 206 7.03 11.09 15.46
CA ALA A 206 6.14 11.20 14.31
C ALA A 206 6.70 10.35 13.15
N CYS A 207 5.93 9.37 12.67
CA CYS A 207 6.29 8.62 11.47
C CYS A 207 6.30 9.56 10.26
N THR A 208 7.47 9.77 9.64
CA THR A 208 7.53 10.34 8.29
C THR A 208 8.33 9.44 7.38
N ASP A 209 7.81 9.16 6.19
CA ASP A 209 8.47 8.38 5.16
C ASP A 209 9.85 9.00 4.85
N GLY A 210 10.91 8.21 5.08
CA GLY A 210 12.30 8.58 4.72
C GLY A 210 13.19 9.10 5.85
N TYR A 211 12.67 9.42 7.04
CA TYR A 211 13.50 9.88 8.16
C TYR A 211 14.31 8.73 8.81
N PHE A 212 13.72 7.53 8.87
CA PHE A 212 14.24 6.41 9.67
C PHE A 212 15.50 5.74 9.11
N ASP A 213 15.65 5.64 7.79
CA ASP A 213 16.76 4.88 7.18
C ASP A 213 18.13 5.57 7.30
N LYS A 214 18.18 6.89 7.57
CA LYS A 214 19.44 7.65 7.47
C LYS A 214 19.99 8.20 8.79
N ASN A 215 19.13 8.52 9.77
CA ASN A 215 19.53 9.41 10.88
C ASN A 215 19.31 8.82 12.28
N LEU A 216 18.30 7.97 12.50
CA LEU A 216 17.94 7.56 13.85
C LEU A 216 19.09 6.83 14.61
N ALA A 217 19.72 5.84 13.96
CA ALA A 217 20.81 5.07 14.59
C ALA A 217 22.08 5.91 14.91
N LYS A 218 22.27 7.06 14.23
CA LYS A 218 23.39 7.97 14.53
C LYS A 218 23.11 8.87 15.74
N HIS A 219 21.85 9.18 16.00
CA HIS A 219 21.40 10.11 17.03
C HIS A 219 20.84 9.42 18.29
N LEU A 220 20.52 8.12 18.21
CA LEU A 220 20.10 7.30 19.36
C LEU A 220 21.26 6.50 19.95
N LYS A 221 22.26 7.18 20.51
CA LYS A 221 23.29 6.51 21.32
C LYS A 221 22.82 6.41 22.76
N VAL A 222 22.88 5.23 23.39
CA VAL A 222 22.59 5.04 24.83
C VAL A 222 23.39 6.05 25.67
N ASN A 223 22.76 6.68 26.68
CA ASN A 223 23.33 7.67 27.61
C ASN A 223 23.67 9.08 27.07
N GLN A 224 22.98 9.61 26.06
CA GLN A 224 23.17 11.04 25.73
C GLN A 224 22.38 11.97 26.68
N PRO A 225 22.92 13.16 26.99
CA PRO A 225 22.19 14.19 27.73
C PRO A 225 21.03 14.76 26.91
N TYR A 226 19.99 15.27 27.60
CA TYR A 226 18.85 15.90 26.95
C TYR A 226 19.27 17.15 26.17
N ASN A 227 18.83 17.23 24.92
CA ASN A 227 19.08 18.37 24.05
C ASN A 227 17.76 18.84 23.42
N LYS A 228 17.42 20.11 23.65
CA LYS A 228 16.21 20.75 23.11
C LYS A 228 16.20 20.88 21.59
N THR A 229 17.34 20.71 20.91
CA THR A 229 17.37 20.71 19.44
C THR A 229 16.80 19.42 18.84
N ILE A 230 16.18 18.55 19.65
CA ILE A 230 15.60 17.28 19.23
C ILE A 230 14.61 17.42 18.08
N ASP A 231 13.78 18.47 18.06
CA ASP A 231 12.81 18.71 16.98
C ASP A 231 13.46 18.85 15.59
N THR A 232 14.71 19.31 15.53
CA THR A 232 15.44 19.47 14.25
C THR A 232 15.93 18.15 13.66
N PHE A 233 16.09 17.13 14.51
CA PHE A 233 16.63 15.85 14.11
C PHE A 233 15.77 14.68 14.56
N LEU A 234 14.60 14.85 15.15
CA LEU A 234 13.65 13.78 15.43
C LEU A 234 12.26 14.35 15.16
N PRO A 235 11.51 13.80 14.20
CA PRO A 235 10.14 14.23 13.98
C PRO A 235 9.36 13.86 15.26
N ILE A 236 8.84 14.85 15.98
CA ILE A 236 8.06 14.64 17.20
C ILE A 236 6.56 14.76 16.89
N ARG A 237 5.79 13.82 17.44
CA ARG A 237 4.34 13.90 17.58
C ARG A 237 4.01 14.26 19.02
N ILE A 238 3.21 15.29 19.22
CA ILE A 238 2.63 15.63 20.52
C ILE A 238 1.20 15.09 20.56
N THR A 239 0.83 14.49 21.68
CA THR A 239 -0.55 14.06 21.96
C THR A 239 -1.04 14.82 23.18
N LEU A 240 -2.13 15.57 23.03
CA LEU A 240 -2.73 16.34 24.10
C LEU A 240 -4.15 15.83 24.40
N THR A 241 -4.44 15.69 25.69
CA THR A 241 -5.80 15.50 26.19
C THR A 241 -6.22 16.77 26.90
N ILE A 242 -7.27 17.42 26.40
CA ILE A 242 -7.69 18.76 26.85
C ILE A 242 -9.20 18.75 27.08
N HIS A 243 -9.65 19.41 28.13
CA HIS A 243 -11.07 19.74 28.27
C HIS A 243 -11.48 20.77 27.20
N ALA A 244 -12.60 20.51 26.53
CA ALA A 244 -13.13 21.38 25.49
C ALA A 244 -14.61 21.70 25.75
N THR A 245 -15.04 22.90 25.36
CA THR A 245 -16.44 23.30 25.37
C THR A 245 -17.12 22.96 24.05
N ASP A 246 -18.47 22.93 24.03
CA ASP A 246 -19.25 22.74 22.81
C ASP A 246 -18.91 23.80 21.73
N ASN A 247 -18.51 25.01 22.16
CA ASN A 247 -18.04 26.08 21.26
C ASN A 247 -16.68 25.77 20.64
N ASP A 248 -15.76 25.18 21.40
CA ASP A 248 -14.43 24.78 20.91
C ASP A 248 -14.55 23.67 19.86
N ILE A 249 -15.48 22.72 20.07
CA ILE A 249 -15.79 21.66 19.09
C ILE A 249 -16.40 22.24 17.82
N THR A 250 -17.30 23.22 17.95
CA THR A 250 -17.91 23.89 16.79
C THR A 250 -16.87 24.67 15.98
N ASN A 251 -15.89 25.28 16.66
CA ASN A 251 -14.82 26.07 16.05
C ASN A 251 -13.47 25.33 16.03
N ILE A 252 -13.52 24.02 15.78
CA ILE A 252 -12.37 23.12 16.00
C ILE A 252 -11.09 23.52 15.27
N GLN A 253 -11.23 24.12 14.09
CA GLN A 253 -10.09 24.59 13.28
C GLN A 253 -9.34 25.74 13.97
N GLU A 254 -10.08 26.76 14.42
CA GLU A 254 -9.51 27.89 15.15
C GLU A 254 -8.94 27.46 16.50
N TYR A 255 -9.66 26.57 17.20
CA TYR A 255 -9.21 26.02 18.47
C TYR A 255 -7.90 25.24 18.33
N THR A 256 -7.81 24.36 17.33
CA THR A 256 -6.58 23.61 17.06
C THR A 256 -5.43 24.52 16.65
N LYS A 257 -5.69 25.52 15.80
CA LYS A 257 -4.68 26.51 15.42
C LYS A 257 -4.15 27.26 16.64
N SER A 258 -5.04 27.67 17.54
CA SER A 258 -4.68 28.30 18.81
C SER A 258 -3.79 27.40 19.67
N ILE A 259 -4.03 26.09 19.73
CA ILE A 259 -3.19 25.12 20.44
C ILE A 259 -1.80 25.06 19.80
N VAL A 260 -1.73 24.90 18.48
CA VAL A 260 -0.46 24.82 17.72
C VAL A 260 0.36 26.11 17.89
N ASP A 261 -0.28 27.28 17.77
CA ASP A 261 0.38 28.57 17.98
C ASP A 261 0.93 28.70 19.41
N THR A 262 0.21 28.19 20.41
CA THR A 262 0.67 28.20 21.80
C THR A 262 1.87 27.28 22.01
N LEU A 263 1.87 26.09 21.39
CA LEU A 263 3.03 25.19 21.43
C LEU A 263 4.27 25.87 20.85
N TYR A 264 4.14 26.55 19.69
CA TYR A 264 5.24 27.31 19.09
C TYR A 264 5.72 28.46 19.98
N GLN A 265 4.81 29.20 20.62
CA GLN A 265 5.16 30.28 21.55
C GLN A 265 5.93 29.77 22.78
N LEU A 266 5.61 28.55 23.23
CA LEU A 266 6.30 27.87 24.32
C LEU A 266 7.62 27.22 23.89
N GLY A 267 7.97 27.31 22.60
CA GLY A 267 9.23 26.80 22.05
C GLY A 267 9.19 25.33 21.64
N PHE A 268 7.99 24.73 21.52
CA PHE A 268 7.80 23.37 21.01
C PHE A 268 7.40 23.43 19.54
N SER A 269 8.06 22.63 18.70
CA SER A 269 7.79 22.59 17.25
C SER A 269 7.41 21.18 16.78
N PRO A 270 6.23 20.67 17.16
CA PRO A 270 5.80 19.34 16.73
C PRO A 270 5.64 19.30 15.21
N LEU A 271 6.01 18.18 14.60
CA LEU A 271 5.64 17.91 13.21
C LEU A 271 4.19 17.45 13.13
N ARG A 272 3.78 16.63 14.10
CA ARG A 272 2.42 16.06 14.18
C ARG A 272 1.77 16.35 15.51
N LEU A 273 0.46 16.55 15.50
CA LEU A 273 -0.36 16.71 16.69
C LEU A 273 -1.53 15.73 16.66
N SER A 274 -1.79 15.06 17.79
CA SER A 274 -3.04 14.36 18.06
C SER A 274 -3.75 15.04 19.23
N LEU A 275 -5.06 15.25 19.10
CA LEU A 275 -5.90 15.87 20.12
C LEU A 275 -6.99 14.91 20.57
N ARG A 276 -7.10 14.74 21.88
CA ARG A 276 -8.23 14.14 22.56
C ARG A 276 -8.98 15.22 23.33
N LEU A 277 -10.24 15.46 22.97
CA LEU A 277 -11.04 16.58 23.46
C LEU A 277 -12.17 16.05 24.31
N GLU A 278 -12.11 16.34 25.61
CA GLU A 278 -13.06 15.87 26.60
C GLU A 278 -14.09 16.97 26.89
N THR A 279 -15.31 16.80 26.38
CA THR A 279 -16.44 17.69 26.73
C THR A 279 -17.22 17.11 27.90
N ALA A 280 -18.20 17.87 28.42
CA ALA A 280 -19.09 17.36 29.46
C ALA A 280 -19.98 16.18 29.01
N LYS A 281 -20.13 15.97 27.70
CA LYS A 281 -21.08 15.01 27.12
C LYS A 281 -20.40 13.81 26.45
N GLN A 282 -19.28 14.06 25.78
CA GLN A 282 -18.63 13.08 24.90
C GLN A 282 -17.14 13.43 24.66
N SER A 283 -16.40 12.42 24.20
CA SER A 283 -14.98 12.53 23.86
C SER A 283 -14.82 12.55 22.34
N TYR A 284 -13.91 13.38 21.87
CA TYR A 284 -13.57 13.47 20.45
C TYR A 284 -12.08 13.28 20.24
N GLN A 285 -11.72 12.72 19.10
CA GLN A 285 -10.34 12.55 18.67
C GLN A 285 -10.08 13.18 17.31
N ILE A 286 -8.91 13.80 17.17
CA ILE A 286 -8.33 14.23 15.91
C ILE A 286 -6.89 13.74 15.87
N ASP A 287 -6.59 12.87 14.93
CA ASP A 287 -5.26 12.30 14.79
C ASP A 287 -4.44 12.91 13.66
N ASN A 288 -3.13 12.86 13.87
CA ASN A 288 -2.13 13.07 12.82
C ASN A 288 -2.20 14.43 12.10
N ILE A 289 -2.61 15.48 12.82
CA ILE A 289 -2.63 16.86 12.33
C ILE A 289 -1.20 17.22 11.90
N ASP A 290 -1.05 17.66 10.65
CA ASP A 290 0.24 18.12 10.10
C ASP A 290 0.47 19.58 10.49
N CYS A 291 1.33 19.82 11.49
CA CYS A 291 1.61 21.15 12.01
C CYS A 291 2.51 22.00 11.09
N THR A 292 3.02 21.42 9.99
CA THR A 292 3.82 22.12 8.98
C THR A 292 2.99 22.71 7.84
N LYS A 293 1.72 22.33 7.76
CA LYS A 293 0.77 22.80 6.75
C LYS A 293 -0.29 23.66 7.41
N ASP A 294 -0.99 24.42 6.58
CA ASP A 294 -2.19 25.09 7.05
C ASP A 294 -3.25 24.07 7.48
N ILE A 295 -3.84 24.34 8.64
CA ILE A 295 -4.81 23.45 9.30
C ILE A 295 -6.18 23.65 8.64
N TYR A 296 -6.38 23.05 7.47
CA TYR A 296 -7.64 23.05 6.74
C TYR A 296 -8.30 21.68 6.75
N ALA A 297 -9.61 21.65 7.00
CA ALA A 297 -10.45 20.44 7.04
C ALA A 297 -10.00 19.38 8.08
N GLN A 298 -10.45 19.57 9.33
CA GLN A 298 -10.27 18.59 10.38
C GLN A 298 -11.48 17.67 10.49
N LYS A 299 -11.26 16.36 10.51
CA LYS A 299 -12.31 15.38 10.75
C LYS A 299 -12.29 14.98 12.21
N LEU A 300 -13.27 15.45 12.97
CA LEU A 300 -13.53 14.97 14.32
C LEU A 300 -14.08 13.54 14.24
N VAL A 301 -13.44 12.63 14.96
CA VAL A 301 -13.94 11.28 15.20
C VAL A 301 -14.55 11.25 16.59
N LEU A 302 -15.80 10.79 16.69
CA LEU A 302 -16.43 10.54 17.97
C LEU A 302 -15.84 9.23 18.53
N GLU A 303 -15.31 9.27 19.76
CA GLU A 303 -14.86 8.07 20.47
C GLU A 303 -16.03 7.28 21.09
#